data_AF-A0A377IPS6-F1
#
_entry.id   AF-A0A377IPS6-F1
#
_cell.length_a   1.000
_cell.length_b   1.000
_cell.length_c   1.000
_cell.angle_alpha   90.00
_cell.angle_beta   90.00
_cell.angle_gamma   90.00
#
_symmetry.space_group_name_H-M   'P 1'
#
loop_
_entity.id
_entity.type
_entity.pdbx_description
1 polymer ?
#
loop_
_entity_poly.entity_id
_entity_poly.type
_entity_poly.pdbx_seq_one_letter_code
_entity_poly.pdbx_strand_id
1 'polypeptide(L)'
;MEKTETTIFVDWENLFFDLTAIQETDERLKEPNFNFNNPEQLLALIRSFLEPEEELKRIYFYVSEPFTEVEPRIKSNKKEELEEYKEKNPKEYEEKVNKSGIIQSFNHAIAQQNQVKLRVGRVKFKLVPENESEEVYSVEAKTHIPHLDLRQKQVDALLAHDITKLYCTKQGGCILLFSRDTDFVPVLEAA
;
A
#
# COMPACT_ATOMS: atom_id res chain seq x y z
N MET A 1 21.22 -30.79 -0.85
CA MET A 1 20.69 -30.17 -2.09
C MET A 1 21.01 -28.70 -2.01
N GLU A 2 21.35 -28.07 -3.14
CA GLU A 2 21.46 -26.61 -3.22
C GLU A 2 20.05 -26.02 -3.02
N LYS A 3 19.91 -24.99 -2.17
CA LYS A 3 18.61 -24.38 -1.91
C LYS A 3 18.19 -23.50 -3.08
N THR A 4 16.89 -23.45 -3.37
CA THR A 4 16.34 -22.56 -4.40
C THR A 4 16.32 -21.13 -3.88
N GLU A 5 17.08 -20.23 -4.51
CA GLU A 5 17.04 -18.80 -4.17
C GLU A 5 15.64 -18.23 -4.44
N THR A 6 15.02 -17.64 -3.42
CA THR A 6 13.67 -17.07 -3.53
C THR A 6 13.70 -15.56 -3.33
N THR A 7 13.03 -14.84 -4.22
CA THR A 7 12.80 -13.40 -4.09
C THR A 7 11.32 -13.13 -3.89
N ILE A 8 10.98 -12.40 -2.83
CA ILE A 8 9.60 -12.07 -2.50
C ILE A 8 9.28 -10.66 -2.98
N PHE A 9 8.12 -10.48 -3.59
CA PHE A 9 7.55 -9.19 -3.98
C PHE A 9 6.25 -8.98 -3.19
N VAL A 10 6.14 -7.85 -2.49
CA VAL A 10 5.00 -7.56 -1.62
C VAL A 10 4.35 -6.26 -2.05
N ASP A 11 3.15 -6.36 -2.60
CA ASP A 11 2.26 -5.22 -2.76
C ASP A 11 1.58 -4.94 -1.42
N TRP A 12 2.09 -3.95 -0.68
CA TRP A 12 1.66 -3.70 0.69
C TRP A 12 0.21 -3.27 0.77
N GLU A 13 -0.27 -2.42 -0.13
CA GLU A 13 -1.64 -1.92 -0.04
C GLU A 13 -2.63 -3.06 -0.25
N ASN A 14 -2.36 -3.94 -1.22
CA ASN A 14 -3.18 -5.12 -1.46
C ASN A 14 -3.16 -6.09 -0.25
N LEU A 15 -1.97 -6.41 0.27
CA LEU A 15 -1.81 -7.28 1.43
C LEU A 15 -2.43 -6.68 2.70
N PHE A 16 -2.32 -5.36 2.90
CA PHE A 16 -2.86 -4.65 4.06
C PHE A 16 -4.38 -4.80 4.15
N PHE A 17 -5.09 -4.69 3.02
CA PHE A 17 -6.54 -4.89 2.99
C PHE A 17 -6.92 -6.32 3.38
N ASP A 18 -6.19 -7.32 2.89
CA ASP A 18 -6.44 -8.72 3.24
C ASP A 18 -6.15 -9.00 4.71
N LEU A 19 -5.01 -8.52 5.23
CA LEU A 19 -4.67 -8.69 6.65
C LEU A 19 -5.71 -8.03 7.56
N THR A 20 -6.21 -6.85 7.19
CA THR A 20 -7.26 -6.17 7.94
C THR A 20 -8.55 -7.01 7.98
N ALA A 21 -9.03 -7.49 6.82
CA ALA A 21 -10.23 -8.32 6.74
C ALA A 21 -10.08 -9.67 7.49
N ILE A 22 -8.89 -10.27 7.43
CA ILE A 22 -8.59 -11.50 8.14
C ILE A 22 -8.56 -11.26 9.65
N GLN A 23 -7.96 -10.16 10.13
CA GLN A 23 -7.97 -9.83 11.56
C GLN A 23 -9.37 -9.61 12.12
N GLU A 24 -10.32 -9.11 11.32
CA GLU A 24 -11.71 -8.98 11.77
C GLU A 24 -12.35 -10.35 12.06
N THR A 25 -11.97 -11.37 11.30
CA THR A 25 -12.64 -12.68 11.27
C THR A 25 -11.89 -13.80 12.00
N ASP A 26 -10.56 -13.77 12.06
CA ASP A 26 -9.73 -14.82 12.65
C ASP A 26 -9.14 -14.39 14.01
N GLU A 27 -9.61 -15.00 15.09
CA GLU A 27 -9.16 -14.70 16.46
C GLU A 27 -7.66 -14.93 16.69
N ARG A 28 -7.04 -15.82 15.91
CA ARG A 28 -5.60 -16.11 16.04
C ARG A 28 -4.73 -14.96 15.55
N LEU A 29 -5.28 -14.16 14.63
CA LEU A 29 -4.59 -13.02 14.03
C LEU A 29 -5.03 -11.68 14.65
N LYS A 30 -6.04 -11.67 15.52
CA LYS A 30 -6.44 -10.48 16.29
C LYS A 30 -5.33 -10.02 17.24
N GLU A 31 -5.30 -8.72 17.50
CA GLU A 31 -4.44 -8.19 18.57
C GLU A 31 -4.85 -8.80 19.93
N PRO A 32 -3.88 -9.16 20.81
CA PRO A 32 -2.44 -8.87 20.71
C PRO A 32 -1.61 -9.95 19.99
N ASN A 33 -2.22 -10.97 19.37
CA ASN A 33 -1.50 -12.14 18.83
C ASN A 33 -0.68 -11.82 17.58
N PHE A 34 -1.16 -10.92 16.72
CA PHE A 34 -0.47 -10.47 15.53
C PHE A 34 -0.73 -8.97 15.30
N ASN A 35 0.33 -8.23 14.97
CA ASN A 35 0.28 -6.81 14.65
C ASN A 35 1.05 -6.57 13.36
N PHE A 36 0.35 -6.36 12.25
CA PHE A 36 0.96 -6.08 10.94
C PHE A 36 1.66 -4.71 10.87
N ASN A 37 1.45 -3.81 11.84
CA ASN A 37 2.24 -2.58 11.97
C ASN A 37 3.62 -2.85 12.61
N ASN A 38 3.86 -4.04 13.15
CA ASN A 38 5.17 -4.49 13.60
C ASN A 38 5.92 -5.18 12.43
N PRO A 39 7.00 -4.59 11.89
CA PRO A 39 7.73 -5.16 10.78
C PRO A 39 8.28 -6.56 11.03
N GLU A 40 8.69 -6.89 12.25
CA GLU A 40 9.25 -8.21 12.57
C GLU A 40 8.19 -9.30 12.47
N GLN A 41 6.99 -9.04 13.01
CA GLN A 41 5.88 -9.98 12.93
C GLN A 41 5.38 -10.13 11.50
N LEU A 42 5.25 -9.02 10.77
CA LEU A 42 4.83 -9.03 9.38
C LEU A 42 5.82 -9.81 8.50
N LEU A 43 7.12 -9.58 8.66
CA LEU A 43 8.14 -10.30 7.91
C LEU A 43 8.23 -11.78 8.32
N ALA A 44 7.96 -12.12 9.58
CA ALA A 44 7.86 -13.51 10.01
C ALA A 44 6.69 -14.22 9.31
N LEU A 45 5.53 -13.57 9.20
CA LEU A 45 4.39 -14.07 8.43
C LEU A 45 4.75 -14.23 6.95
N ILE A 46 5.34 -13.22 6.31
CA ILE A 46 5.73 -13.31 4.90
C ILE A 46 6.73 -14.46 4.65
N ARG A 47 7.69 -14.64 5.57
CA ARG A 47 8.69 -15.71 5.50
C ARG A 47 8.12 -17.10 5.74
N SER A 48 6.97 -17.23 6.41
CA SER A 48 6.38 -18.55 6.68
C SER A 48 5.80 -19.22 5.43
N PHE A 49 5.71 -18.49 4.32
CA PHE A 49 5.29 -19.03 3.01
C PHE A 49 6.46 -19.63 2.21
N LEU A 50 7.70 -19.56 2.72
CA LEU A 50 8.84 -20.20 2.08
C LEU A 50 8.85 -21.70 2.37
N GLU A 51 9.10 -22.50 1.35
CA GLU A 51 9.27 -23.94 1.48
C GLU A 51 10.64 -24.28 2.12
N PRO A 52 10.81 -25.45 2.76
CA PRO A 52 12.07 -25.83 3.41
C PRO A 52 13.31 -25.83 2.50
N GLU A 53 13.10 -26.10 1.21
CA GLU A 53 14.11 -26.12 0.15
C GLU A 53 14.45 -24.71 -0.38
N GLU A 54 13.68 -23.69 0.00
CA GLU A 54 13.87 -22.32 -0.44
C GLU A 54 14.79 -21.53 0.51
N GLU A 55 15.53 -20.59 -0.05
CA GLU A 55 16.35 -19.64 0.70
C GLU A 55 15.98 -18.21 0.30
N LEU A 56 15.56 -17.41 1.28
CA LEU A 56 15.21 -16.00 1.05
C LEU A 56 16.45 -15.19 0.66
N LYS A 57 16.42 -14.60 -0.54
CA LYS A 57 17.46 -13.68 -1.00
C LYS A 57 17.15 -12.22 -0.69
N ARG A 58 15.94 -11.79 -1.02
CA ARG A 58 15.50 -10.39 -0.89
C ARG A 58 13.98 -10.33 -0.84
N ILE A 59 13.46 -9.36 -0.11
CA ILE A 59 12.06 -8.93 -0.14
C ILE A 59 12.01 -7.55 -0.77
N TYR A 60 11.33 -7.42 -1.89
CA TYR A 60 10.95 -6.12 -2.47
C TYR A 60 9.59 -5.74 -1.90
N PHE A 61 9.55 -4.64 -1.16
CA PHE A 61 8.36 -4.22 -0.42
C PHE A 61 7.85 -2.93 -1.05
N TYR A 62 6.65 -2.95 -1.63
CA TYR A 62 6.08 -1.83 -2.37
C TYR A 62 5.03 -1.12 -1.54
N VAL A 63 5.26 0.15 -1.25
CA VAL A 63 4.41 0.98 -0.38
C VAL A 63 4.06 2.29 -1.06
N SER A 64 3.02 2.96 -0.61
CA SER A 64 2.76 4.35 -0.94
C SER A 64 3.67 5.29 -0.17
N GLU A 65 4.06 6.41 -0.77
CA GLU A 65 4.59 7.55 0.00
C GLU A 65 3.52 8.07 0.97
N PRO A 66 3.91 8.61 2.15
CA PRO A 66 2.97 9.29 3.01
C PRO A 66 2.38 10.50 2.26
N PHE A 67 1.10 10.79 2.48
CA PHE A 67 0.51 11.99 1.89
C PHE A 67 1.16 13.24 2.50
N THR A 68 1.59 14.15 1.64
CA THR A 68 2.18 15.42 2.02
C THR A 68 1.61 16.53 1.14
N GLU A 69 1.44 17.72 1.72
CA GLU A 69 0.98 18.91 0.98
C GLU A 69 2.07 19.52 0.10
N VAL A 70 3.32 19.10 0.28
CA VAL A 70 4.52 19.75 -0.28
C VAL A 70 4.81 19.34 -1.73
N GLU A 71 3.87 18.72 -2.43
CA GLU A 71 4.09 18.29 -3.80
C GLU A 71 4.25 19.51 -4.74
N PRO A 72 5.38 19.67 -5.45
CA PRO A 72 5.55 20.68 -6.49
C PRO A 72 4.65 20.45 -7.72
N ARG A 73 3.76 19.46 -7.69
CA ARG A 73 2.88 19.03 -8.78
C ARG A 73 1.41 19.41 -8.56
N ILE A 74 1.08 19.97 -7.40
CA ILE A 74 -0.21 20.59 -7.17
C ILE A 74 -0.22 21.87 -8.01
N LYS A 75 -0.97 21.86 -9.11
CA LYS A 75 -1.24 23.09 -9.88
C LYS A 75 -1.86 24.11 -8.91
N SER A 76 -1.56 25.41 -9.09
CA SER A 76 -1.99 26.48 -8.17
C SER A 76 -3.48 26.41 -7.80
N ASN A 77 -4.35 26.09 -8.77
CA ASN A 77 -5.78 25.94 -8.56
C ASN A 77 -6.15 24.80 -7.59
N LYS A 78 -5.42 23.68 -7.62
CA LYS A 78 -5.65 22.56 -6.69
C LYS A 78 -5.23 22.86 -5.26
N LYS A 79 -4.37 23.87 -5.06
CA LYS A 79 -3.95 24.29 -3.72
C LYS A 79 -5.08 25.06 -3.04
N GLU A 80 -5.70 26.01 -3.73
CA GLU A 80 -6.86 26.74 -3.23
C GLU A 80 -8.03 25.80 -2.91
N GLU A 81 -8.32 24.85 -3.81
CA GLU A 81 -9.34 23.82 -3.58
C GLU A 81 -9.06 22.96 -2.33
N LEU A 82 -7.78 22.63 -2.07
CA LEU A 82 -7.39 21.86 -0.89
C LEU A 82 -7.52 22.68 0.41
N GLU A 83 -7.18 23.98 0.38
CA GLU A 83 -7.38 24.84 1.55
C GLU A 83 -8.87 25.01 1.87
N GLU A 84 -9.71 25.25 0.86
CA GLU A 84 -11.17 25.33 1.06
C GLU A 84 -11.74 24.01 1.61
N TYR A 85 -11.21 22.88 1.13
CA TYR A 85 -11.56 21.57 1.67
C TYR A 85 -11.18 21.41 3.15
N LYS A 86 -10.00 21.86 3.57
CA LYS A 86 -9.56 21.76 4.99
C LYS A 86 -10.48 22.56 5.91
N GLU A 87 -10.90 23.75 5.48
CA GLU A 87 -11.82 24.58 6.26
C GLU A 87 -13.20 23.91 6.42
N LYS A 88 -13.69 23.25 5.37
CA LYS A 88 -14.99 22.58 5.35
C LYS A 88 -14.96 21.21 6.05
N ASN A 89 -13.86 20.48 5.93
CA ASN A 89 -13.71 19.08 6.37
C ASN A 89 -12.46 18.86 7.24
N PRO A 90 -12.30 19.60 8.36
CA PRO A 90 -11.06 19.55 9.15
C PRO A 90 -10.81 18.16 9.76
N LYS A 91 -11.87 17.45 10.16
CA LYS A 91 -11.76 16.10 10.75
C LYS A 91 -11.28 15.05 9.77
N GLU A 92 -11.88 14.98 8.58
CA GLU A 92 -11.45 14.02 7.54
C GLU A 92 -10.01 14.33 7.10
N TYR A 93 -9.67 15.62 6.98
CA TYR A 93 -8.30 16.03 6.69
C TYR A 93 -7.31 15.55 7.77
N GLU A 94 -7.61 15.79 9.04
CA GLU A 94 -6.78 15.36 10.16
C GLU A 94 -6.59 13.83 10.19
N GLU A 95 -7.64 13.05 9.92
CA GLU A 95 -7.54 11.59 9.81
C GLU A 95 -6.57 11.15 8.69
N LYS A 96 -6.59 11.83 7.54
CA LYS A 96 -5.69 11.53 6.41
C LYS A 96 -4.24 11.88 6.76
N VAL A 97 -4.02 12.98 7.48
CA VAL A 97 -2.69 13.37 7.99
C VAL A 97 -2.19 12.35 9.02
N ASN A 98 -3.04 11.93 9.96
CA ASN A 98 -2.68 10.93 10.97
C ASN A 98 -2.32 9.59 10.33
N LYS A 99 -3.11 9.12 9.35
CA LYS A 99 -2.79 7.93 8.55
C LYS A 99 -1.44 8.06 7.85
N SER A 100 -1.11 9.25 7.35
CA SER A 100 0.18 9.53 6.71
C SER A 100 1.36 9.44 7.67
N GLY A 101 1.19 9.89 8.92
CA GLY A 101 2.17 9.71 9.99
C GLY A 101 2.44 8.23 10.26
N ILE A 102 1.39 7.41 10.35
CA ILE A 102 1.50 5.95 10.53
C ILE A 102 2.24 5.32 9.35
N ILE A 103 1.88 5.66 8.11
CA ILE A 103 2.55 5.19 6.89
C ILE A 103 4.04 5.57 6.91
N GLN A 104 4.36 6.80 7.31
CA GLN A 104 5.75 7.27 7.37
C GLN A 104 6.57 6.46 8.40
N SER A 105 6.03 6.26 9.60
CA SER A 105 6.68 5.47 10.64
C SER A 105 6.88 4.02 10.21
N PHE A 106 5.85 3.41 9.61
CA PHE A 106 5.93 2.05 9.09
C PHE A 106 6.96 1.92 7.98
N ASN A 107 6.93 2.81 6.98
CA ASN A 107 7.88 2.83 5.87
C ASN A 107 9.33 2.96 6.37
N HIS A 108 9.55 3.80 7.38
CA HIS A 108 10.86 3.91 8.02
C HIS A 108 11.26 2.59 8.69
N ALA A 109 10.38 1.99 9.49
CA ALA A 109 10.67 0.79 10.25
C ALA A 109 10.91 -0.45 9.36
N ILE A 110 10.11 -0.63 8.30
CA ILE A 110 10.25 -1.75 7.36
C ILE A 110 11.53 -1.61 6.49
N ALA A 111 11.93 -0.39 6.14
CA ALA A 111 13.15 -0.14 5.35
C ALA A 111 14.44 -0.47 6.11
N GLN A 112 14.42 -0.46 7.45
CA GLN A 112 15.55 -0.85 8.28
C GLN A 112 15.69 -2.37 8.43
N GLN A 113 14.70 -3.15 7.99
CA GLN A 113 14.74 -4.59 8.14
C GLN A 113 15.73 -5.25 7.17
N ASN A 114 16.45 -6.25 7.68
CA ASN A 114 17.40 -7.00 6.88
C ASN A 114 16.72 -7.67 5.69
N GLN A 115 17.40 -7.67 4.55
CA GLN A 115 16.96 -8.25 3.28
C GLN A 115 15.72 -7.57 2.66
N VAL A 116 15.18 -6.51 3.27
CA VAL A 116 14.11 -5.71 2.67
C VAL A 116 14.71 -4.63 1.76
N LYS A 117 14.06 -4.42 0.62
CA LYS A 117 14.30 -3.28 -0.27
C LYS A 117 12.97 -2.58 -0.49
N LEU A 118 12.82 -1.42 0.15
CA LEU A 118 11.61 -0.61 0.03
C LEU A 118 11.52 0.06 -1.35
N ARG A 119 10.34 -0.02 -1.96
CA ARG A 119 9.94 0.65 -3.19
C ARG A 119 8.76 1.54 -2.87
N VAL A 120 8.88 2.83 -3.15
CA VAL A 120 7.87 3.81 -2.77
C VAL A 120 7.18 4.32 -4.03
N GLY A 121 5.90 4.00 -4.16
CA GLY A 121 5.00 4.57 -5.15
C GLY A 121 4.52 5.95 -4.73
N ARG A 122 4.01 6.70 -5.71
CA ARG A 122 3.56 8.08 -5.49
C ARG A 122 2.10 8.11 -5.04
N VAL A 123 1.74 9.10 -4.25
CA VAL A 123 0.36 9.38 -3.86
C VAL A 123 -0.10 10.64 -4.57
N LYS A 124 -1.23 10.55 -5.25
CA LYS A 124 -1.92 11.72 -5.81
C LYS A 124 -3.27 11.87 -5.15
N PHE A 125 -3.62 13.08 -4.76
CA PHE A 125 -4.97 13.34 -4.29
C PHE A 125 -5.91 13.78 -5.41
N LYS A 126 -7.19 13.50 -5.21
CA LYS A 126 -8.31 14.00 -5.99
C LYS A 126 -9.43 14.36 -5.03
N LEU A 127 -10.00 15.55 -5.17
CA LEU A 127 -11.27 15.87 -4.54
C LEU A 127 -12.38 15.30 -5.43
N VAL A 128 -13.17 14.41 -4.86
CA VAL A 128 -14.30 13.79 -5.56
C VAL A 128 -15.57 14.35 -4.92
N PRO A 129 -16.50 14.91 -5.71
CA PRO A 129 -17.76 15.36 -5.17
C PRO A 129 -18.54 14.13 -4.67
N GLU A 130 -18.88 14.12 -3.39
CA GLU A 130 -19.86 13.18 -2.86
C GLU A 130 -21.23 13.85 -2.94
N ASN A 131 -22.21 13.10 -3.42
CA ASN A 131 -23.60 13.52 -3.39
C ASN A 131 -24.22 12.84 -2.19
N GLU A 132 -24.05 13.39 -1.01
CA GLU A 132 -24.88 13.01 0.12
C GLU A 132 -26.21 13.76 -0.01
N SER A 133 -27.27 13.04 -0.32
CA SER A 133 -28.62 13.57 -0.19
C SER A 133 -29.07 13.35 1.25
N GLU A 134 -29.04 14.41 2.06
CA GLU A 134 -29.76 14.40 3.33
C GLU A 134 -31.20 14.88 3.10
N GLU A 135 -32.19 14.03 3.38
CA GLU A 135 -33.59 14.45 3.45
C GLU A 135 -33.83 15.23 4.76
N VAL A 136 -33.81 16.55 4.67
CA VAL A 136 -34.16 17.45 5.78
C VAL A 136 -35.48 18.14 5.43
N TYR A 137 -36.54 17.81 6.17
CA TYR A 137 -37.89 18.37 5.99
C TYR A 137 -38.50 18.24 4.58
N SER A 138 -38.35 17.08 3.91
CA SER A 138 -38.94 16.82 2.57
C SER A 138 -38.45 17.77 1.46
N VAL A 139 -37.30 18.40 1.68
CA VAL A 139 -36.53 19.13 0.67
C VAL A 139 -35.18 18.42 0.55
N GLU A 140 -34.86 17.91 -0.64
CA GLU A 140 -33.53 17.37 -0.91
C GLU A 140 -32.50 18.51 -0.85
N ALA A 141 -31.78 18.61 0.26
CA ALA A 141 -30.59 19.45 0.33
C ALA A 141 -29.41 18.63 -0.18
N LYS A 142 -28.92 18.93 -1.39
CA LYS A 142 -27.66 18.35 -1.88
C LYS A 142 -26.51 19.06 -1.20
N THR A 143 -25.93 18.44 -0.18
CA THR A 143 -24.64 18.86 0.34
C THR A 143 -23.57 18.29 -0.58
N HIS A 144 -22.95 19.14 -1.40
CA HIS A 144 -21.73 18.77 -2.10
C HIS A 144 -20.57 18.88 -1.10
N ILE A 145 -20.42 17.88 -0.25
CA ILE A 145 -19.22 17.71 0.55
C ILE A 145 -18.29 16.85 -0.30
N PRO A 146 -17.23 17.42 -0.90
CA PRO A 146 -16.23 16.60 -1.56
C PRO A 146 -15.49 15.75 -0.52
N HIS A 147 -15.03 14.56 -0.90
CA HIS A 147 -14.11 13.74 -0.09
C HIS A 147 -12.71 13.75 -0.69
N LEU A 148 -11.69 13.54 0.16
CA LEU A 148 -10.29 13.49 -0.26
C LEU A 148 -9.89 12.06 -0.63
N ASP A 149 -9.88 11.76 -1.93
CA ASP A 149 -9.42 10.49 -2.49
C ASP A 149 -7.90 10.50 -2.71
N LEU A 150 -7.17 9.64 -2.00
CA LEU A 150 -5.73 9.46 -2.13
C LEU A 150 -5.45 8.22 -2.97
N ARG A 151 -4.85 8.40 -4.15
CA ARG A 151 -4.57 7.32 -5.08
C ARG A 151 -3.09 7.00 -5.14
N GLN A 152 -2.76 5.76 -4.86
CA GLN A 152 -1.44 5.21 -5.15
C GLN A 152 -1.21 5.14 -6.67
N LYS A 153 0.02 5.44 -7.07
CA LYS A 153 0.49 5.41 -8.46
C LYS A 153 1.89 4.84 -8.52
N GLN A 154 2.19 4.23 -9.68
CA GLN A 154 3.50 3.69 -10.03
C GLN A 154 3.92 2.41 -9.31
N VAL A 155 3.20 1.93 -8.29
CA VAL A 155 3.56 0.66 -7.64
C VAL A 155 3.51 -0.50 -8.63
N ASP A 156 2.42 -0.66 -9.38
CA ASP A 156 2.28 -1.77 -10.34
C ASP A 156 3.39 -1.73 -11.39
N ALA A 157 3.70 -0.54 -11.90
CA ALA A 157 4.78 -0.34 -12.85
C ALA A 157 6.17 -0.65 -12.26
N LEU A 158 6.42 -0.27 -11.00
CA LEU A 158 7.67 -0.56 -10.29
C LEU A 158 7.81 -2.06 -10.02
N LEU A 159 6.72 -2.72 -9.63
CA LEU A 159 6.66 -4.14 -9.33
C LEU A 159 6.90 -4.95 -10.60
N ALA A 160 6.13 -4.70 -11.66
CA ALA A 160 6.30 -5.34 -12.95
C ALA A 160 7.72 -5.15 -13.50
N HIS A 161 8.27 -3.93 -13.40
CA HIS A 161 9.64 -3.64 -13.84
C HIS A 161 10.69 -4.43 -13.04
N ASP A 162 10.59 -4.50 -11.72
CA ASP A 162 11.56 -5.20 -10.90
C ASP A 162 11.47 -6.73 -11.04
N ILE A 163 10.26 -7.30 -11.20
CA ILE A 163 10.09 -8.71 -11.59
C ILE A 163 10.74 -8.94 -12.96
N THR A 164 10.47 -8.04 -13.92
CA THR A 164 11.01 -8.13 -15.27
C THR A 164 12.53 -8.14 -15.30
N LYS A 165 13.11 -7.23 -14.53
CA LYS A 165 14.55 -7.14 -14.38
C LYS A 165 15.14 -8.39 -13.74
N LEU A 166 14.46 -8.98 -12.75
CA LEU A 166 14.96 -10.17 -12.07
C LEU A 166 15.06 -11.35 -13.03
N TYR A 167 14.00 -11.69 -13.77
CA TYR A 167 14.03 -12.82 -14.69
C TYR A 167 14.95 -12.57 -15.91
N CYS A 168 15.03 -11.33 -16.40
CA CYS A 168 15.94 -11.00 -17.52
C CYS A 168 17.42 -11.11 -17.15
N THR A 169 17.78 -10.94 -15.87
CA THR A 169 19.18 -10.86 -15.42
C THR A 169 19.67 -12.12 -14.71
N LYS A 170 18.77 -13.02 -14.33
CA LYS A 170 19.11 -14.27 -13.65
C LYS A 170 18.29 -15.42 -14.22
N GLN A 171 18.99 -16.51 -14.55
CA GLN A 171 18.35 -17.81 -14.82
C GLN A 171 18.28 -18.61 -13.52
N GLY A 172 17.07 -19.02 -13.12
CA GLY A 172 16.82 -19.84 -11.94
C GLY A 172 16.46 -19.04 -10.67
N GLY A 173 15.70 -19.70 -9.79
CA GLY A 173 15.15 -19.15 -8.55
C GLY A 173 13.62 -19.22 -8.52
N CYS A 174 13.05 -18.94 -7.34
CA CYS A 174 11.61 -18.84 -7.14
C CYS A 174 11.20 -17.37 -6.93
N ILE A 175 10.03 -17.02 -7.45
CA ILE A 175 9.37 -15.73 -7.22
C ILE A 175 8.13 -15.99 -6.40
N LEU A 176 8.03 -15.33 -5.25
CA LEU A 176 6.83 -15.32 -4.43
C LEU A 176 6.21 -13.92 -4.48
N LEU A 177 4.97 -13.82 -4.96
CA LEU A 177 4.24 -12.55 -5.08
C LEU A 177 3.07 -12.51 -4.10
N PHE A 178 3.04 -11.49 -3.24
CA PHE A 178 1.89 -11.12 -2.43
C PHE A 178 1.14 -9.97 -3.12
N SER A 179 0.19 -10.32 -3.98
CA SER A 179 -0.80 -9.41 -4.56
C SER A 179 -1.98 -10.21 -5.11
N ARG A 180 -3.18 -9.67 -5.03
CA ARG A 180 -4.39 -10.19 -5.70
C ARG A 180 -4.60 -9.61 -7.09
N ASP A 181 -3.75 -8.67 -7.52
CA ASP A 181 -3.90 -8.04 -8.81
C ASP A 181 -3.54 -9.03 -9.93
N THR A 182 -4.55 -9.37 -10.73
CA THR A 182 -4.43 -10.29 -11.86
C THR A 182 -3.65 -9.69 -13.02
N ASP A 183 -3.43 -8.38 -13.03
CA ASP A 183 -2.67 -7.69 -14.08
C ASP A 183 -1.19 -8.11 -14.07
N PHE A 184 -0.70 -8.76 -13.00
CA PHE A 184 0.64 -9.33 -12.94
C PHE A 184 0.78 -10.72 -13.57
N VAL A 185 -0.32 -11.41 -13.90
CA VAL A 185 -0.27 -12.77 -14.50
C VAL A 185 0.62 -12.81 -15.76
N PRO A 186 0.50 -11.89 -16.73
CA PRO A 186 1.36 -11.94 -17.92
C PRO A 186 2.85 -11.77 -17.62
N VAL A 187 3.19 -11.01 -16.57
CA VAL A 187 4.59 -10.82 -16.14
C VAL A 187 5.14 -12.07 -15.47
N LEU A 188 4.30 -12.81 -14.73
CA LEU A 188 4.68 -14.08 -14.10
C LEU A 188 4.79 -15.23 -15.10
N GLU A 189 3.90 -15.29 -16.10
CA GLU A 189 4.00 -16.30 -17.18
C GLU A 189 5.26 -16.15 -18.03
N ALA A 190 5.81 -14.93 -18.10
CA ALA A 190 7.04 -14.63 -18.83
C ALA A 190 8.32 -14.84 -17.99
N ALA A 191 8.20 -14.99 -16.66
CA ALA A 191 9.31 -15.07 -15.72
C ALA A 191 9.76 -16.52 -15.47
#